data_AF-A0A9D1CE10-F1
#
_entry.id   AF-A0A9D1CE10-F1
#
_cell.length_a   1.000
_cell.length_b   1.000
_cell.length_c   1.000
_cell.angle_alpha   90.00
_cell.angle_beta   90.00
_cell.angle_gamma   90.00
#
_symmetry.space_group_name_H-M   'P 1'
#
loop_
_entity.id
_entity.type
_entity.pdbx_description
1 polymer ?
#
loop_
_entity_poly.entity_id
_entity_poly.type
_entity_poly.pdbx_seq_one_letter_code
_entity_poly.pdbx_strand_id
1 'polypeptide(L)'
;MNILCGIDEAGRGPLAGPMTVAGVVIKKPIDGLNDSKKLSEKKRESLFDIIKENCSYHIVTTTNKQIDELGLSLCISNSIKNIMSNIKATSYLMDGNTTFGIEGLDCLIKADQSVQEVSAASILAKVTRDRYMKDIAKEYPLYSFEKHKGYGTKAHIEAIKIHGFSELHRVSYKIKGVNS
;
A
#
# COMPACT_ATOMS: atom_id res chain seq x y z
N MET A 1 -10.99 25.41 -10.55
CA MET A 1 -10.39 25.01 -9.26
C MET A 1 -9.54 23.78 -9.52
N ASN A 2 -8.29 23.75 -9.03
CA ASN A 2 -7.45 22.56 -9.15
C ASN A 2 -7.91 21.52 -8.13
N ILE A 3 -8.31 20.33 -8.59
CA ILE A 3 -8.66 19.18 -7.77
C ILE A 3 -7.51 18.19 -7.90
N LEU A 4 -6.71 18.06 -6.84
CA LEU A 4 -5.61 17.13 -6.78
C LEU A 4 -6.09 15.78 -6.23
N CYS A 5 -5.70 14.69 -6.89
CA CYS A 5 -5.78 13.34 -6.35
C CYS A 5 -4.38 12.88 -5.94
N GLY A 6 -4.17 12.64 -4.64
CA GLY A 6 -2.96 12.04 -4.12
C GLY A 6 -3.04 10.52 -4.15
N ILE A 7 -1.94 9.86 -4.52
CA ILE A 7 -1.85 8.41 -4.69
C ILE A 7 -0.63 7.89 -3.92
N ASP A 8 -0.80 6.79 -3.19
CA ASP A 8 0.31 6.08 -2.54
C ASP A 8 0.03 4.59 -2.41
N GLU A 9 1.07 3.79 -2.23
CA GLU A 9 1.01 2.35 -2.05
C GLU A 9 1.53 1.85 -0.70
N ALA A 10 0.97 0.73 -0.25
CA ALA A 10 1.48 -0.07 0.84
C ALA A 10 1.71 -1.50 0.39
N GLY A 11 2.81 -2.10 0.85
CA GLY A 11 3.08 -3.51 0.60
C GLY A 11 3.87 -3.82 -0.66
N ARG A 12 4.71 -2.91 -1.14
CA ARG A 12 5.63 -3.19 -2.26
C ARG A 12 6.72 -4.22 -1.90
N GLY A 13 7.39 -4.05 -0.75
CA GLY A 13 8.52 -4.89 -0.31
C GLY A 13 8.25 -6.21 0.44
N PRO A 14 7.08 -6.46 1.05
CA PRO A 14 6.77 -7.74 1.72
C PRO A 14 6.94 -8.97 0.83
N LEU A 15 7.36 -10.07 1.47
CA LEU A 15 7.47 -11.40 0.87
C LEU A 15 6.12 -12.12 0.80
N ALA A 16 5.13 -11.66 1.56
CA ALA A 16 3.81 -12.24 1.61
C ALA A 16 2.70 -11.19 1.68
N GLY A 17 1.53 -11.59 1.17
CA GLY A 17 0.31 -10.81 1.13
C GLY A 17 0.23 -9.83 -0.04
N PRO A 18 -0.88 -9.10 -0.13
CA PRO A 18 -1.15 -8.22 -1.25
C PRO A 18 -0.35 -6.91 -1.17
N MET A 19 -0.41 -6.17 -2.26
CA MET A 19 -0.11 -4.74 -2.32
C MET A 19 -1.44 -3.99 -2.39
N THR A 20 -1.51 -2.84 -1.71
CA THR A 20 -2.68 -1.97 -1.75
C THR A 20 -2.26 -0.59 -2.22
N VAL A 21 -3.00 0.00 -3.14
CA VAL A 21 -2.82 1.37 -3.62
C VAL A 21 -4.10 2.14 -3.31
N ALA A 22 -3.98 3.37 -2.85
CA ALA A 22 -5.12 4.24 -2.61
C ALA A 22 -4.96 5.55 -3.38
N GLY A 23 -6.07 6.10 -3.85
CA GLY A 23 -6.18 7.46 -4.35
C GLY A 23 -7.14 8.26 -3.49
N VAL A 24 -6.82 9.53 -3.22
CA VAL A 24 -7.59 10.40 -2.34
C VAL A 24 -7.71 11.81 -2.90
N VAL A 25 -8.92 12.34 -2.88
CA VAL A 25 -9.23 13.77 -3.08
C VAL A 25 -9.89 14.29 -1.82
N ILE A 26 -9.25 15.24 -1.16
CA ILE A 26 -9.77 15.86 0.06
C ILE A 26 -10.95 16.77 -0.27
N LYS A 27 -12.09 16.60 0.42
CA LYS A 27 -13.29 17.44 0.26
C LYS A 27 -13.47 18.42 1.42
N LYS A 28 -13.00 18.03 2.61
CA LYS A 28 -12.99 18.86 3.81
C LYS A 28 -11.61 18.76 4.47
N PRO A 29 -11.07 19.83 5.07
CA PRO A 29 -9.77 19.80 5.73
C PRO A 29 -9.67 18.67 6.76
N ILE A 30 -8.50 18.05 6.86
CA ILE A 30 -8.21 16.98 7.82
C ILE A 30 -6.96 17.35 8.59
N ASP A 31 -7.09 17.48 9.90
CA ASP A 31 -5.97 17.77 10.79
C ASP A 31 -5.09 16.53 11.02
N GLY A 32 -3.77 16.73 11.08
CA GLY A 32 -2.83 15.70 11.52
C GLY A 32 -2.26 14.77 10.43
N LEU A 33 -2.48 15.09 9.13
CA LEU A 33 -1.93 14.32 8.00
C LEU A 33 -0.41 14.50 7.79
N ASN A 34 0.22 15.60 8.22
CA ASN A 34 1.58 15.97 7.78
C ASN A 34 2.75 15.12 8.35
N ASP A 35 2.52 14.05 9.12
CA ASP A 35 3.59 13.29 9.77
C ASP A 35 3.41 11.76 9.69
N SER A 36 2.85 11.27 8.57
CA SER A 36 2.46 9.87 8.33
C SER A 36 3.52 8.83 8.74
N LYS A 37 4.81 9.12 8.55
CA LYS A 37 5.94 8.25 8.90
C LYS A 37 6.25 8.17 10.40
N LYS A 38 5.81 9.14 11.20
CA LYS A 38 5.88 9.10 12.68
C LYS A 38 4.54 8.78 13.33
N LEU A 39 3.46 8.62 12.57
CA LEU A 39 2.18 8.26 13.14
C LEU A 39 2.23 6.85 13.72
N SER A 40 1.87 6.75 15.00
CA SER A 40 1.60 5.45 15.62
C SER A 40 0.49 4.72 14.86
N GLU A 41 0.46 3.40 14.95
CA GLU A 41 -0.62 2.58 14.41
C GLU A 41 -2.00 3.07 14.90
N LYS A 42 -2.13 3.37 16.19
CA LYS A 42 -3.35 3.93 16.78
C LYS A 42 -3.80 5.23 16.11
N LYS A 43 -2.87 6.14 15.81
CA LYS A 43 -3.19 7.43 15.15
C LYS A 43 -3.57 7.26 13.68
N ARG A 44 -2.96 6.29 12.98
CA ARG A 44 -3.35 5.95 11.60
C ARG A 44 -4.74 5.32 11.55
N GLU A 45 -5.05 4.42 12.48
CA GLU A 45 -6.38 3.82 12.60
C GLU A 45 -7.46 4.88 12.85
N SER A 46 -7.22 5.87 13.73
CA SER A 46 -8.18 6.96 13.94
C SER A 46 -8.33 7.88 12.72
N LEU A 47 -7.24 8.17 12.01
CA LEU A 47 -7.29 9.01 10.81
C LEU A 47 -7.95 8.29 9.64
N PHE A 48 -7.88 6.97 9.57
CA PHE A 48 -8.47 6.18 8.49
C PHE A 48 -9.96 6.47 8.32
N ASP A 49 -10.73 6.45 9.41
CA ASP A 49 -12.18 6.69 9.35
C ASP A 49 -12.49 8.16 9.02
N ILE A 50 -11.73 9.11 9.60
CA ILE A 50 -11.84 10.55 9.30
C ILE A 50 -11.58 10.82 7.81
N ILE A 51 -10.56 10.20 7.22
CA ILE A 51 -10.24 10.34 5.80
C ILE A 51 -11.40 9.82 4.94
N LYS A 52 -11.96 8.65 5.28
CA LYS A 52 -13.08 8.08 4.51
C LYS A 52 -14.33 8.97 4.55
N GLU A 53 -14.58 9.66 5.66
CA GLU A 53 -15.72 10.56 5.81
C GLU A 53 -15.54 11.92 5.11
N ASN A 54 -14.29 12.39 5.01
CA ASN A 54 -13.97 13.75 4.54
C ASN A 54 -13.37 13.80 3.13
N CYS A 55 -13.17 12.65 2.49
CA CYS A 55 -12.55 12.55 1.18
C CYS A 55 -13.38 11.71 0.20
N SER A 56 -13.20 12.00 -1.09
CA SER A 56 -13.47 11.01 -2.14
C SER A 56 -12.23 10.14 -2.27
N TYR A 57 -12.37 8.83 -2.20
CA TYR A 57 -11.23 7.91 -2.25
C TYR A 57 -11.57 6.65 -3.05
N HIS A 58 -10.52 5.96 -3.48
CA HIS A 58 -10.60 4.66 -4.14
C HIS A 58 -9.41 3.81 -3.70
N ILE A 59 -9.65 2.54 -3.39
CA ILE A 59 -8.61 1.62 -2.91
C ILE A 59 -8.59 0.39 -3.81
N VAL A 60 -7.41 0.05 -4.31
CA VAL A 60 -7.18 -1.11 -5.15
C VAL A 60 -6.21 -2.03 -4.43
N THR A 61 -6.58 -3.31 -4.30
CA THR A 61 -5.72 -4.33 -3.71
C THR A 61 -5.39 -5.38 -4.74
N THR A 62 -4.10 -5.66 -4.90
CA THR A 62 -3.56 -6.64 -5.85
C THR A 62 -2.94 -7.80 -5.08
N THR A 63 -3.40 -9.00 -5.37
CA THR A 63 -3.01 -10.23 -4.65
C THR A 63 -1.56 -10.62 -4.93
N ASN A 64 -0.96 -11.42 -4.05
CA ASN A 64 0.37 -11.98 -4.27
C ASN A 64 0.44 -12.81 -5.56
N LYS A 65 -0.61 -13.58 -5.89
CA LYS A 65 -0.71 -14.36 -7.14
C LYS A 65 -0.64 -13.47 -8.38
N GLN A 66 -1.41 -12.37 -8.40
CA GLN A 66 -1.35 -11.40 -9.50
C GLN A 66 0.03 -10.72 -9.60
N ILE A 67 0.69 -10.45 -8.45
CA ILE A 67 2.04 -9.88 -8.43
C ILE A 67 3.05 -10.86 -9.01
N ASP A 68 2.93 -12.15 -8.68
CA ASP A 68 3.81 -13.20 -9.22
C ASP A 68 3.59 -13.40 -10.72
N GLU A 69 2.36 -13.31 -11.21
CA GLU A 69 2.01 -13.50 -12.62
C GLU A 69 2.38 -12.30 -13.51
N LEU A 70 2.02 -11.09 -13.09
CA LEU A 70 2.13 -9.88 -13.92
C LEU A 70 3.41 -9.08 -13.66
N GLY A 71 4.05 -9.32 -12.51
CA GLY A 71 5.12 -8.48 -12.00
C GLY A 71 4.61 -7.23 -11.28
N LEU A 72 5.39 -6.79 -10.30
CA LEU A 72 5.03 -5.69 -9.40
C LEU A 72 4.78 -4.36 -10.12
N SER A 73 5.64 -3.99 -11.08
CA SER A 73 5.52 -2.71 -11.78
C SER A 73 4.21 -2.60 -12.58
N LEU A 74 3.81 -3.69 -13.25
CA LEU A 74 2.55 -3.72 -14.01
C LEU A 74 1.34 -3.70 -13.06
N CYS A 75 1.42 -4.42 -11.94
CA CYS A 75 0.40 -4.37 -10.89
C CYS A 75 0.19 -2.96 -10.33
N ILE A 76 1.27 -2.22 -10.08
CA ILE A 76 1.21 -0.82 -9.63
C ILE A 76 0.56 0.04 -10.72
N SER A 77 1.04 -0.06 -11.96
CA SER A 77 0.50 0.71 -13.09
C SER A 77 -1.00 0.49 -13.28
N ASN A 78 -1.46 -0.77 -13.23
CA ASN A 78 -2.87 -1.13 -13.34
C ASN A 78 -3.70 -0.58 -12.18
N SER A 79 -3.16 -0.59 -10.96
CA SER A 79 -3.83 -0.05 -9.77
C SER A 79 -4.01 1.47 -9.87
N ILE A 80 -2.99 2.19 -10.34
CA ILE A 80 -3.06 3.63 -10.54
C ILE A 80 -4.05 3.99 -11.64
N LYS A 81 -4.03 3.29 -12.78
CA LYS A 81 -5.01 3.49 -13.86
C LYS A 81 -6.45 3.27 -13.37
N ASN A 82 -6.66 2.25 -12.53
CA ASN A 82 -7.95 1.98 -11.92
C ASN A 82 -8.39 3.10 -10.96
N ILE A 83 -7.47 3.68 -10.20
CA ILE A 83 -7.75 4.87 -9.38
C ILE A 83 -8.16 6.06 -10.26
N MET A 84 -7.39 6.36 -11.30
CA MET A 84 -7.64 7.50 -12.19
C MET A 84 -8.97 7.37 -12.96
N SER A 85 -9.43 6.15 -13.24
CA SER A 85 -10.74 5.94 -13.87
C SER A 85 -11.93 6.10 -12.91
N ASN A 86 -11.71 5.90 -11.60
CA ASN A 86 -12.76 5.98 -10.58
C ASN A 86 -12.79 7.33 -9.84
N ILE A 87 -11.68 8.05 -9.79
CA ILE A 87 -11.59 9.37 -9.15
C ILE A 87 -11.37 10.43 -10.23
N LYS A 88 -12.36 11.31 -10.42
CA LYS A 88 -12.21 12.46 -11.32
C LYS A 88 -11.48 13.61 -10.64
N ALA A 89 -10.25 13.87 -11.06
CA ALA A 89 -9.41 14.97 -10.61
C ALA A 89 -8.79 15.72 -11.80
N THR A 90 -8.29 16.94 -11.58
CA THR A 90 -7.60 17.73 -12.62
C THR A 90 -6.10 17.43 -12.66
N SER A 91 -5.54 16.94 -11.56
CA SER A 91 -4.17 16.45 -11.50
C SER A 91 -4.07 15.24 -10.57
N TYR A 92 -3.09 14.37 -10.83
CA TYR A 92 -2.81 13.18 -10.04
C TYR A 92 -1.34 13.20 -9.63
N LEU A 93 -1.06 12.99 -8.34
CA LEU A 93 0.28 12.99 -7.81
C LEU A 93 0.52 11.72 -6.99
N MET A 94 1.58 10.98 -7.32
CA MET A 94 2.00 9.80 -6.59
C MET A 94 3.27 10.05 -5.76
N ASP A 95 3.37 9.43 -4.58
CA ASP A 95 4.65 9.34 -3.87
C ASP A 95 5.66 8.49 -4.65
N GLY A 96 6.84 9.03 -4.89
CA GLY A 96 7.94 8.29 -5.50
C GLY A 96 8.56 9.02 -6.68
N ASN A 97 9.20 8.25 -7.57
CA ASN A 97 10.07 8.77 -8.63
C ASN A 97 9.75 8.20 -10.02
N THR A 98 8.64 7.50 -10.18
CA THR A 98 8.29 6.85 -11.44
C THR A 98 6.79 6.94 -11.69
N THR A 99 6.43 7.40 -12.88
CA THR A 99 5.05 7.49 -13.34
C THR A 99 4.56 6.17 -13.94
N PHE A 100 5.44 5.16 -14.04
CA PHE A 100 5.16 3.89 -14.72
C PHE A 100 4.67 4.05 -16.17
N GLY A 101 5.05 5.15 -16.83
CA GLY A 101 4.60 5.49 -18.19
C GLY A 101 3.13 5.88 -18.29
N ILE A 102 2.50 6.28 -17.18
CA ILE A 102 1.10 6.72 -17.16
C ILE A 102 1.03 8.20 -17.52
N GLU A 103 0.28 8.51 -18.57
CA GLU A 103 -0.01 9.89 -18.97
C GLU A 103 -0.90 10.59 -17.95
N GLY A 104 -0.61 11.85 -17.64
CA GLY A 104 -1.39 12.65 -16.67
C GLY A 104 -1.13 12.33 -15.20
N LEU A 105 -0.09 11.53 -14.90
CA LEU A 105 0.37 11.25 -13.54
C LEU A 105 1.70 11.96 -13.28
N ASP A 106 1.75 12.77 -12.24
CA ASP A 106 2.98 13.35 -11.71
C ASP A 106 3.51 12.52 -10.53
N CYS A 107 4.81 12.65 -10.24
CA CYS A 107 5.45 11.99 -9.11
C CYS A 107 6.32 12.97 -8.33
N LEU A 108 6.31 12.83 -7.01
CA LEU A 108 7.17 13.58 -6.11
C LEU A 108 7.70 12.65 -5.02
N ILE A 109 9.02 12.65 -4.84
CA ILE A 109 9.66 11.86 -3.79
C ILE A 109 9.28 12.46 -2.44
N LYS A 110 8.79 11.61 -1.52
CA LYS A 110 8.35 12.01 -0.17
C LYS A 110 7.16 12.97 -0.21
N ALA A 111 6.30 12.86 -1.22
CA ALA A 111 5.05 13.60 -1.31
C ALA A 111 4.12 13.30 -0.13
N ASP A 112 4.22 12.10 0.44
CA ASP A 112 3.51 11.69 1.65
C ASP A 112 3.78 12.60 2.88
N GLN A 113 4.87 13.36 2.87
CA GLN A 113 5.23 14.29 3.95
C GLN A 113 4.83 15.75 3.67
N SER A 114 4.57 16.10 2.41
CA SER A 114 4.36 17.49 1.99
C SER A 114 2.99 17.75 1.36
N VAL A 115 2.30 16.70 0.91
CA VAL A 115 1.01 16.78 0.23
C VAL A 115 -0.04 15.98 1.01
N GLN A 116 -1.10 16.66 1.44
CA GLN A 116 -2.11 16.09 2.33
C GLN A 116 -2.86 14.91 1.68
N GLU A 117 -3.20 15.02 0.40
CA GLU A 117 -3.89 13.98 -0.35
C GLU A 117 -3.04 12.70 -0.44
N VAL A 118 -1.72 12.85 -0.66
CA VAL A 118 -0.80 11.72 -0.74
C VAL A 118 -0.60 11.10 0.65
N SER A 119 -0.49 11.92 1.70
CA SER A 119 -0.46 11.42 3.08
C SER A 119 -1.73 10.64 3.44
N ALA A 120 -2.90 11.15 3.08
CA ALA A 120 -4.17 10.47 3.31
C ALA A 120 -4.26 9.15 2.53
N ALA A 121 -3.80 9.13 1.27
CA ALA A 121 -3.69 7.91 0.48
C ALA A 121 -2.76 6.89 1.14
N SER A 122 -1.61 7.32 1.66
CA SER A 122 -0.66 6.50 2.40
C SER A 122 -1.32 5.79 3.58
N ILE A 123 -2.10 6.55 4.37
CA ILE A 123 -2.83 6.02 5.53
C ILE A 123 -3.88 5.00 5.09
N LEU A 124 -4.69 5.31 4.07
CA LEU A 124 -5.70 4.39 3.56
C LEU A 124 -5.09 3.08 3.05
N ALA A 125 -4.03 3.16 2.25
CA ALA A 125 -3.34 1.99 1.72
C ALA A 125 -2.74 1.15 2.86
N LYS A 126 -2.06 1.79 3.81
CA LYS A 126 -1.35 1.13 4.90
C LYS A 126 -2.29 0.45 5.90
N VAL A 127 -3.31 1.16 6.37
CA VAL A 127 -4.27 0.61 7.33
C VAL A 127 -5.08 -0.52 6.71
N THR A 128 -5.54 -0.36 5.47
CA THR A 128 -6.26 -1.42 4.74
C THR A 128 -5.42 -2.69 4.65
N ARG A 129 -4.16 -2.56 4.21
CA ARG A 129 -3.26 -3.69 4.09
C ARG A 129 -2.93 -4.33 5.44
N ASP A 130 -2.65 -3.52 6.46
CA ASP A 130 -2.28 -4.05 7.76
C ASP A 130 -3.44 -4.75 8.46
N ARG A 131 -4.68 -4.28 8.29
CA ARG A 131 -5.90 -4.97 8.73
C ARG A 131 -6.02 -6.33 8.03
N TYR A 132 -5.91 -6.37 6.70
CA TYR A 132 -5.90 -7.64 5.94
C TYR A 132 -4.84 -8.62 6.47
N MET A 133 -3.60 -8.15 6.66
CA MET A 133 -2.51 -9.01 7.12
C MET A 133 -2.72 -9.53 8.56
N LYS A 134 -3.36 -8.76 9.44
CA LYS A 134 -3.71 -9.22 10.80
C LYS A 134 -4.80 -10.29 10.77
N ASP A 135 -5.79 -10.11 9.91
CA ASP A 135 -6.91 -11.04 9.85
C ASP A 135 -6.49 -12.37 9.23
N ILE A 136 -5.81 -12.33 8.09
CA ILE A 136 -5.34 -13.54 7.41
C ILE A 136 -4.28 -14.30 8.22
N ALA A 137 -3.55 -13.63 9.11
CA ALA A 137 -2.57 -14.28 9.99
C ALA A 137 -3.20 -15.40 10.85
N LYS A 138 -4.49 -15.30 11.17
CA LYS A 138 -5.24 -16.31 11.94
C LYS A 138 -5.30 -17.66 11.21
N GLU A 139 -5.29 -17.63 9.88
CA GLU A 139 -5.30 -18.83 9.02
C GLU A 139 -3.87 -19.40 8.81
N TYR A 140 -2.83 -18.59 9.06
CA TYR A 140 -1.43 -18.96 8.87
C TYR A 140 -0.59 -18.70 10.14
N PRO A 141 -0.90 -19.37 11.27
CA PRO A 141 -0.30 -19.06 12.58
C PRO A 141 1.21 -19.32 12.65
N LEU A 142 1.75 -20.16 11.76
CA LEU A 142 3.17 -20.54 11.74
C LEU A 142 4.11 -19.40 11.31
N TYR A 143 3.57 -18.35 10.68
CA TYR A 143 4.37 -17.31 10.04
C TYR A 143 4.39 -15.99 10.80
N SER A 144 3.60 -15.81 11.86
CA SER A 144 3.53 -14.56 12.64
C SER A 144 3.25 -13.29 11.79
N PHE A 145 2.42 -13.41 10.75
CA PHE A 145 2.10 -12.31 9.84
C PHE A 145 1.49 -11.09 10.54
N GLU A 146 0.81 -11.27 11.66
CA GLU A 146 0.26 -10.20 12.48
C GLU A 146 1.33 -9.27 13.04
N LYS A 147 2.59 -9.71 13.18
CA LYS A 147 3.68 -8.88 13.71
C LYS A 147 4.39 -8.11 12.59
N HIS A 148 4.91 -8.83 11.60
CA HIS A 148 5.74 -8.23 10.55
C HIS A 148 4.99 -7.98 9.25
N LYS A 149 3.69 -8.24 9.15
CA LYS A 149 2.84 -7.93 7.98
C LYS A 149 3.38 -8.47 6.65
N GLY A 150 4.05 -9.62 6.69
CA GLY A 150 4.69 -10.24 5.53
C GLY A 150 6.05 -9.67 5.12
N TYR A 151 6.60 -8.66 5.81
CA TYR A 151 7.97 -8.19 5.56
C TYR A 151 9.00 -9.27 5.89
N GLY A 152 10.08 -9.35 5.12
CA GLY A 152 11.16 -10.34 5.26
C GLY A 152 12.06 -10.11 6.47
N THR A 153 11.47 -10.12 7.67
CA THR A 153 12.22 -10.10 8.93
C THR A 153 12.94 -11.43 9.15
N LYS A 154 13.91 -11.47 10.06
CA LYS A 154 14.59 -12.73 10.42
C LYS A 154 13.59 -13.81 10.83
N ALA A 155 12.62 -13.49 11.68
CA ALA A 155 11.58 -14.41 12.11
C ALA A 155 10.76 -14.98 10.93
N HIS A 156 10.41 -14.12 9.97
CA HIS A 156 9.66 -14.54 8.79
C HIS A 156 10.48 -15.47 7.89
N ILE A 157 11.75 -15.15 7.65
CA ILE A 157 12.64 -15.97 6.82
C ILE A 157 12.86 -17.35 7.46
N GLU A 158 13.06 -17.40 8.78
CA GLU A 158 13.19 -18.68 9.49
C GLU A 158 11.90 -19.51 9.44
N ALA A 159 10.72 -18.88 9.57
CA ALA A 159 9.45 -19.57 9.39
C ALA A 159 9.32 -20.18 7.99
N ILE A 160 9.73 -19.46 6.94
CA ILE A 160 9.76 -20.00 5.56
C ILE A 160 10.72 -21.19 5.44
N LYS A 161 11.90 -21.14 6.08
CA LYS A 161 12.84 -22.27 6.04
C LYS A 161 12.29 -23.52 6.72
N ILE A 162 11.56 -23.36 7.84
CA ILE A 162 11.02 -24.47 8.62
C ILE A 162 9.74 -25.04 7.99
N HIS A 163 8.85 -24.17 7.50
CA HIS A 163 7.49 -24.55 7.09
C HIS A 163 7.25 -24.47 5.57
N GLY A 164 8.21 -23.97 4.80
CA GLY A 164 8.06 -23.71 3.37
C GLY A 164 7.28 -22.42 3.08
N PHE A 165 6.89 -22.25 1.82
CA PHE A 165 6.02 -21.16 1.40
C PHE A 165 4.55 -21.50 1.67
N SER A 166 3.82 -20.56 2.28
CA SER A 166 2.34 -20.56 2.26
C SER A 166 1.79 -19.92 0.98
N GLU A 167 0.49 -20.07 0.75
CA GLU A 167 -0.24 -19.49 -0.39
C GLU A 167 -0.24 -17.96 -0.44
N LEU A 168 0.10 -17.27 0.65
CA LEU A 168 0.22 -15.82 0.69
C LEU A 168 1.56 -15.30 0.18
N HIS A 169 2.57 -16.16 0.04
CA HIS A 169 3.89 -15.73 -0.38
C HIS A 169 3.91 -15.32 -1.85
N ARG A 170 4.80 -14.38 -2.16
CA ARG A 170 5.13 -13.96 -3.52
C ARG A 170 6.30 -14.81 -3.98
N VAL A 171 6.01 -15.94 -4.63
CA VAL A 171 7.04 -16.93 -4.98
C VAL A 171 8.03 -16.43 -6.03
N SER A 172 7.65 -15.38 -6.79
CA SER A 172 8.54 -14.71 -7.73
C SER A 172 9.65 -13.88 -7.04
N TYR A 173 9.49 -13.57 -5.74
CA TYR A 173 10.46 -12.74 -5.02
C TYR A 173 11.67 -13.58 -4.61
N LYS A 174 12.87 -13.04 -4.85
CA LYS A 174 14.11 -13.67 -4.44
C LYS A 174 14.36 -13.43 -2.95
N ILE A 175 14.41 -14.50 -2.16
CA ILE A 175 14.74 -14.45 -0.74
C ILE A 175 16.18 -14.93 -0.54
N LYS A 176 17.04 -14.03 -0.06
CA LYS A 176 18.44 -14.36 0.26
C LYS A 176 18.48 -15.39 1.40
N GLY A 177 19.09 -16.54 1.16
CA GLY A 177 19.23 -17.62 2.15
C GLY A 177 18.06 -18.60 2.21
N VAL A 178 17.12 -18.54 1.27
CA VAL A 178 16.07 -19.55 1.06
C VAL A 178 16.14 -20.09 -0.37
N ASN A 179 16.23 -19.18 -1.36
CA ASN A 179 16.33 -19.55 -2.78
C ASN A 179 17.80 -19.64 -3.27
N SER A 180 18.73 -19.94 -2.35
CA SER A 180 20.18 -20.06 -2.63
C SER A 180 20.61 -21.51 -2.62
#